data_AF-A0A969XRW2-F1
#
_entry.id   AF-A0A969XRW2-F1
#
_cell.length_a   1.000
_cell.length_b   1.000
_cell.length_c   1.000
_cell.angle_alpha   90.00
_cell.angle_beta   90.00
_cell.angle_gamma   90.00
#
_symmetry.space_group_name_H-M   'P 1'
#
loop_
_entity.id
_entity.type
_entity.pdbx_description
1 polymer ?
#
loop_
_entity_poly.entity_id
_entity_poly.type
_entity_poly.pdbx_seq_one_letter_code
_entity_poly.pdbx_strand_id
1 'polypeptide(L)'
;MTAVGTALKPDLSNWDPEDDATWDPKRAWTTLTITTYAMFISFATWYVVSAVAPRLNEVGFALDEGQLYWIVAVPGLSAGLLRMVFMFLPPILGSRTLVVLSSLLLLIPLLGWTLVVRDNSTPFWVLLALAFA
;
A
#
# COMPACT_ATOMS: atom_id res chain seq x y z
N MET A 1 46.62 -7.53 10.18
CA MET A 1 45.93 -6.44 10.89
C MET A 1 44.49 -6.87 11.08
N THR A 2 44.13 -7.19 12.31
CA THR A 2 42.82 -7.72 12.71
C THR A 2 41.74 -6.67 12.46
N ALA A 3 40.83 -6.95 11.52
CA ALA A 3 39.61 -6.16 11.38
C ALA A 3 38.84 -6.29 12.70
N VAL A 4 38.77 -5.19 13.45
CA VAL A 4 37.94 -5.09 14.63
C VAL A 4 36.51 -5.18 14.13
N GLY A 5 35.92 -6.38 14.23
CA GLY A 5 34.51 -6.64 13.93
C GLY A 5 33.67 -5.63 14.70
N THR A 6 33.19 -4.63 13.98
CA THR A 6 32.47 -3.52 14.59
C THR A 6 31.07 -4.03 14.85
N ALA A 7 30.73 -4.27 16.12
CA ALA A 7 29.39 -4.69 16.52
C ALA A 7 28.32 -3.85 15.83
N LEU A 8 27.22 -4.48 15.41
CA LEU A 8 26.10 -3.82 14.75
C LEU A 8 25.65 -2.58 15.51
N LYS A 9 25.68 -1.43 14.84
CA LYS A 9 25.18 -0.19 15.41
C LYS A 9 23.65 -0.24 15.48
N PRO A 10 23.03 0.38 16.51
CA PRO A 10 21.57 0.39 16.67
C PRO A 10 20.81 1.00 15.48
N ASP A 11 21.46 1.90 14.74
CA ASP A 11 20.93 2.60 13.57
C ASP A 11 21.09 1.83 12.25
N LEU A 12 21.71 0.63 12.29
CA LEU A 12 22.00 -0.21 11.13
C LEU A 12 22.88 0.47 10.06
N SER A 13 23.60 1.54 10.42
CA SER A 13 24.48 2.26 9.48
C SER A 13 25.70 1.45 9.02
N ASN A 14 26.07 0.40 9.76
CA ASN A 14 27.15 -0.55 9.43
C ASN A 14 26.62 -1.94 9.06
N TRP A 15 25.36 -2.05 8.63
CA TRP A 15 24.81 -3.33 8.18
C TRP A 15 25.37 -3.72 6.82
N ASP A 16 26.16 -4.80 6.77
CA ASP A 16 26.65 -5.39 5.53
C ASP A 16 26.17 -6.85 5.42
N PRO A 17 25.33 -7.20 4.42
CA PRO A 17 24.89 -8.57 4.23
C PRO A 17 26.01 -9.56 3.85
N GLU A 18 27.17 -9.07 3.40
CA GLU A 18 28.32 -9.90 3.02
C GLU A 18 29.33 -10.12 4.16
N ASP A 19 29.17 -9.42 5.31
CA ASP A 19 30.02 -9.59 6.49
C ASP A 19 29.29 -10.39 7.58
N ASP A 20 29.78 -11.62 7.82
CA ASP A 20 29.30 -12.53 8.87
C ASP A 20 29.30 -11.90 10.28
N ALA A 21 30.13 -10.88 10.55
CA ALA A 21 30.16 -10.18 11.83
C ALA A 21 28.98 -9.20 12.03
N THR A 22 28.36 -8.75 10.94
CA THR A 22 27.22 -7.81 10.96
C THR A 22 25.92 -8.39 10.43
N TRP A 23 25.94 -9.61 9.89
CA TRP A 23 24.75 -10.30 9.43
C TRP A 23 23.92 -10.87 10.60
N ASP A 24 22.63 -10.52 10.64
CA ASP A 24 21.64 -11.11 11.55
C ASP A 24 20.46 -11.71 10.73
N PRO A 25 20.43 -13.04 10.52
CA PRO A 25 19.37 -13.66 9.73
C PRO A 25 17.99 -13.46 10.36
N LYS A 26 17.88 -13.34 11.68
CA LYS A 26 16.59 -13.16 12.37
C LYS A 26 15.97 -11.80 12.02
N ARG A 27 16.79 -10.73 11.95
CA ARG A 27 16.34 -9.39 11.52
C ARG A 27 15.96 -9.35 10.05
N ALA A 28 16.70 -10.03 9.19
CA ALA A 28 16.39 -10.12 7.77
C ALA A 28 15.03 -10.81 7.55
N TRP A 29 14.81 -11.97 8.16
CA TRP A 29 13.54 -12.70 8.09
C TRP A 29 12.36 -11.94 8.70
N THR A 30 12.57 -11.24 9.81
CA THR A 30 11.53 -10.40 10.43
C THR A 30 11.12 -9.27 9.48
N THR A 31 12.10 -8.58 8.90
CA THR A 31 11.85 -7.49 7.94
C THR A 31 11.14 -8.01 6.71
N LEU A 32 11.61 -9.12 6.13
CA LEU A 32 10.97 -9.76 4.98
C LEU A 32 9.52 -10.14 5.27
N THR A 33 9.26 -10.80 6.41
CA THR A 33 7.91 -11.21 6.77
C THR A 33 6.98 -10.01 6.89
N ILE A 34 7.40 -8.96 7.59
CA ILE A 34 6.60 -7.74 7.77
C ILE A 34 6.33 -7.07 6.41
N THR A 35 7.34 -6.92 5.55
CA THR A 35 7.16 -6.27 4.25
C THR A 35 6.31 -7.11 3.29
N THR A 36 6.43 -8.43 3.33
CA THR A 36 5.56 -9.34 2.56
C THR A 36 4.09 -9.22 2.99
N TYR A 37 3.80 -9.24 4.30
CA TYR A 37 2.43 -9.04 4.78
C TYR A 37 1.88 -7.66 4.44
N ALA A 38 2.70 -6.62 4.59
CA ALA A 38 2.30 -5.26 4.21
C ALA A 38 1.97 -5.19 2.71
N MET A 39 2.82 -5.76 1.84
CA MET A 39 2.57 -5.82 0.40
C MET A 39 1.28 -6.58 0.08
N PHE A 40 1.03 -7.70 0.75
CA PHE A 40 -0.19 -8.48 0.56
C PHE A 40 -1.46 -7.65 0.89
N ILE A 41 -1.46 -6.92 2.01
CA ILE A 41 -2.58 -6.06 2.40
C ILE A 41 -2.77 -4.91 1.40
N SER A 42 -1.68 -4.32 0.89
CA SER A 42 -1.74 -3.30 -0.16
C SER A 42 -2.45 -3.82 -1.42
N PHE A 43 -2.08 -5.01 -1.89
CA PHE A 43 -2.72 -5.63 -3.06
C PHE A 43 -4.18 -5.99 -2.79
N ALA A 44 -4.49 -6.52 -1.60
CA ALA A 44 -5.86 -6.86 -1.22
C ALA A 44 -6.76 -5.61 -1.21
N THR A 45 -6.28 -4.50 -0.62
CA THR A 45 -7.00 -3.23 -0.56
C THR A 45 -7.23 -2.64 -1.95
N TRP A 46 -6.19 -2.66 -2.80
CA TRP A 46 -6.30 -2.21 -4.18
C TRP A 46 -7.33 -3.01 -4.99
N TYR A 47 -7.45 -4.31 -4.73
CA TYR A 47 -8.40 -5.18 -5.42
C TYR A 47 -9.87 -4.97 -5.00
N VAL A 48 -10.13 -4.33 -3.84
CA VAL A 48 -11.49 -4.10 -3.33
C VAL A 48 -12.37 -3.38 -4.35
N VAL A 49 -11.82 -2.38 -5.04
CA VAL A 49 -12.58 -1.57 -6.02
C VAL A 49 -13.10 -2.43 -7.17
N SER A 50 -12.28 -3.35 -7.68
CA SER A 50 -12.65 -4.29 -8.74
C SER A 50 -13.73 -5.28 -8.31
N ALA A 51 -13.78 -5.62 -7.02
CA ALA A 51 -14.82 -6.50 -6.46
C ALA A 51 -16.13 -5.75 -6.19
N VAL A 52 -16.05 -4.48 -5.76
CA VAL A 52 -17.22 -3.66 -5.40
C VAL A 52 -17.91 -3.07 -6.62
N ALA A 53 -17.17 -2.59 -7.62
CA ALA A 53 -17.76 -1.86 -8.76
C ALA A 53 -18.89 -2.63 -9.48
N PRO A 54 -18.77 -3.93 -9.82
CA PRO A 54 -19.85 -4.68 -10.45
C PRO A 54 -21.10 -4.83 -9.59
N ARG A 55 -20.95 -4.73 -8.26
CA ARG A 55 -22.02 -4.92 -7.27
C ARG A 55 -22.72 -3.62 -6.88
N LEU A 56 -22.17 -2.45 -7.23
CA LEU A 56 -22.78 -1.16 -6.90
C LEU A 56 -24.21 -1.03 -7.45
N ASN A 57 -24.44 -1.49 -8.69
CA ASN A 57 -25.79 -1.44 -9.28
C ASN A 57 -26.78 -2.41 -8.61
N GLU A 58 -26.30 -3.52 -8.02
CA GLU A 58 -27.16 -4.43 -7.24
C GLU A 58 -27.61 -3.82 -5.90
N VAL A 59 -26.81 -2.89 -5.35
CA VAL A 59 -27.09 -2.24 -4.07
C VAL A 59 -28.06 -1.05 -4.22
N GLY A 60 -28.34 -0.61 -5.45
CA GLY A 60 -29.31 0.45 -5.76
C GLY A 60 -28.71 1.72 -6.36
N PHE A 61 -27.42 1.72 -6.72
CA PHE A 61 -26.85 2.76 -7.58
C PHE A 61 -27.34 2.57 -9.03
N ALA A 62 -27.61 3.68 -9.73
CA ALA A 62 -27.96 3.66 -11.14
C ALA A 62 -26.79 4.21 -11.97
N LEU A 63 -25.68 3.45 -12.02
CA LEU A 63 -24.48 3.83 -12.79
C LEU A 63 -24.51 3.21 -14.18
N ASP A 64 -24.08 4.00 -15.17
CA ASP A 64 -23.86 3.53 -16.54
C ASP A 64 -22.67 2.57 -16.62
N GLU A 65 -22.65 1.68 -17.62
CA GLU A 65 -21.54 0.74 -17.83
C GLU A 65 -20.20 1.48 -17.95
N GLY A 66 -20.17 2.62 -18.66
CA GLY A 66 -18.98 3.45 -18.79
C GLY A 66 -18.47 3.98 -17.45
N GLN A 67 -19.38 4.35 -16.54
CA GLN A 67 -19.04 4.84 -15.20
C GLN A 67 -18.45 3.75 -14.31
N LEU A 68 -18.99 2.53 -14.40
CA LEU A 68 -18.43 1.37 -13.69
C LEU A 68 -17.01 1.04 -14.17
N TYR A 69 -16.78 1.07 -15.50
CA TYR A 69 -15.44 0.87 -16.06
C TYR A 69 -14.45 1.95 -15.58
N TRP A 70 -14.89 3.20 -15.49
CA TRP A 70 -14.06 4.27 -14.94
C TRP A 70 -13.65 4.01 -13.48
N ILE A 71 -14.59 3.56 -12.63
CA ILE A 71 -14.29 3.23 -11.23
C ILE A 71 -13.23 2.11 -11.14
N VAL A 72 -13.28 1.11 -12.02
CA VAL A 72 -12.29 0.02 -12.04
C VAL A 72 -10.94 0.46 -12.64
N ALA A 73 -10.94 1.41 -13.57
CA ALA A 73 -9.72 1.89 -14.24
C ALA A 73 -8.91 2.89 -13.39
N VAL A 74 -9.57 3.72 -12.59
CA VAL A 74 -8.95 4.79 -11.78
C VAL A 74 -7.89 4.27 -10.79
N PRO A 75 -8.10 3.15 -10.05
CA PRO A 75 -7.07 2.58 -9.17
C PRO A 75 -5.79 2.17 -9.91
N GLY A 76 -5.91 1.73 -11.17
CA GLY A 76 -4.76 1.39 -12.00
C GLY A 76 -3.97 2.63 -12.41
N LEU A 77 -4.68 3.70 -12.77
CA LEU A 77 -4.09 4.99 -13.12
C LEU A 77 -3.40 5.64 -11.92
N SER A 78 -4.06 5.67 -10.76
CA SER A 78 -3.51 6.25 -9.53
C SER A 78 -2.29 5.48 -9.06
N ALA A 79 -2.33 4.13 -9.08
CA ALA A 79 -1.20 3.30 -8.71
C ALA A 79 0.03 3.56 -9.58
N GLY A 80 -0.12 3.69 -10.89
CA GLY A 80 0.99 4.00 -11.80
C GLY A 80 1.63 5.37 -11.49
N LEU A 81 0.80 6.39 -11.29
CA LEU A 81 1.25 7.75 -10.94
C LEU A 81 1.94 7.81 -9.58
N LEU A 82 1.29 7.27 -8.55
CA LEU A 82 1.83 7.24 -7.19
C LEU A 82 3.11 6.41 -7.13
N ARG A 83 3.22 5.31 -7.88
CA ARG A 83 4.44 4.50 -7.94
C ARG A 83 5.64 5.28 -8.44
N MET A 84 5.46 6.21 -9.38
CA MET A 84 6.54 7.09 -9.85
C MET A 84 7.06 7.98 -8.72
N VAL A 85 6.18 8.51 -7.88
CA VAL A 85 6.54 9.33 -6.71
C VAL A 85 7.16 8.46 -5.60
N PHE A 86 6.55 7.31 -5.32
CA PHE A 86 7.00 6.35 -4.30
C PHE A 86 8.36 5.72 -4.60
N MET A 87 8.88 5.81 -5.83
CA MET A 87 10.25 5.35 -6.13
C MET A 87 11.32 6.19 -5.42
N PHE A 88 11.07 7.48 -5.20
CA PHE A 88 12.02 8.41 -4.58
C PHE A 88 11.88 8.54 -3.07
N LEU A 89 10.79 8.00 -2.51
CA LEU A 89 10.43 8.16 -1.10
C LEU A 89 11.19 7.24 -0.12
N PRO A 90 11.47 5.95 -0.43
CA PRO A 90 12.19 5.05 0.46
C PRO A 90 13.58 5.52 0.91
N PRO A 91 14.42 6.11 0.02
CA PRO A 91 15.72 6.66 0.42
C PRO A 91 15.62 7.82 1.42
N ILE A 92 14.50 8.54 1.43
CA ILE A 92 14.31 9.76 2.22
C ILE A 92 13.69 9.45 3.60
N LEU A 93 12.63 8.63 3.62
CA LEU A 93 11.83 8.38 4.84
C LEU A 93 12.26 7.13 5.62
N GLY A 94 13.05 6.25 4.99
CA GLY A 94 13.40 4.95 5.56
C GLY A 94 12.27 3.92 5.47
N SER A 95 12.63 2.64 5.42
CA SER A 95 11.70 1.53 5.18
C SER A 95 10.62 1.38 6.24
N ARG A 96 10.95 1.59 7.53
CA ARG A 96 10.00 1.43 8.63
C ARG A 96 8.87 2.46 8.58
N THR A 97 9.21 3.75 8.46
CA THR A 97 8.23 4.84 8.39
C THR A 97 7.38 4.71 7.14
N LEU A 98 7.99 4.35 6.01
CA LEU A 98 7.28 4.19 4.74
C LEU A 98 6.23 3.08 4.82
N VAL A 99 6.57 1.92 5.38
CA VAL A 99 5.62 0.80 5.54
C VAL A 99 4.47 1.16 6.47
N VAL A 100 4.74 1.85 7.58
CA VAL A 100 3.68 2.29 8.51
C VAL A 100 2.79 3.33 7.84
N LEU A 101 3.36 4.34 7.19
CA LEU A 101 2.61 5.41 6.54
C LEU A 101 1.73 4.87 5.40
N SER A 102 2.28 4.00 4.55
CA SER A 102 1.53 3.36 3.47
C SER A 102 0.41 2.48 4.02
N SER A 103 0.67 1.69 5.06
CA SER A 103 -0.36 0.86 5.71
C SER A 103 -1.50 1.68 6.32
N LEU A 104 -1.18 2.82 6.93
CA LEU A 104 -2.19 3.75 7.45
C LEU A 104 -3.01 4.40 6.33
N LEU A 105 -2.37 4.73 5.21
CA LEU A 105 -3.04 5.33 4.07
C LEU A 105 -4.09 4.38 3.47
N LEU A 106 -3.82 3.08 3.46
CA LEU A 106 -4.77 2.04 3.00
C LEU A 106 -6.04 1.94 3.86
N LEU A 107 -6.03 2.42 5.10
CA LEU A 107 -7.24 2.42 5.94
C LEU A 107 -8.28 3.42 5.41
N ILE A 108 -7.86 4.47 4.72
CA ILE A 108 -8.75 5.50 4.16
C ILE A 108 -9.70 4.90 3.12
N PRO A 109 -9.22 4.25 2.03
CA PRO A 109 -10.11 3.63 1.06
C PRO A 109 -10.91 2.48 1.68
N LEU A 110 -10.31 1.68 2.58
CA LEU A 110 -11.01 0.56 3.21
C LEU A 110 -12.24 1.03 4.02
N LEU A 111 -12.07 2.07 4.83
CA LEU A 111 -13.18 2.66 5.59
C LEU A 111 -14.15 3.42 4.67
N GLY A 112 -13.64 4.16 3.69
CA GLY A 112 -14.44 4.90 2.73
C GLY A 112 -15.42 4.01 1.97
N TRP A 113 -14.95 2.89 1.42
CA TRP A 113 -15.82 1.93 0.73
C TRP A 113 -16.88 1.32 1.67
N THR A 114 -16.54 1.02 2.93
CA THR A 114 -17.53 0.46 3.88
C THR A 114 -18.65 1.44 4.23
N LEU A 115 -18.37 2.75 4.23
CA LEU A 115 -19.36 3.78 4.52
C LEU A 115 -20.22 4.07 3.29
N VAL A 116 -19.59 4.19 2.12
CA VAL A 116 -20.28 4.55 0.87
C VAL A 116 -21.24 3.46 0.39
N VAL A 117 -20.90 2.18 0.57
CA VAL A 117 -21.81 1.06 0.22
C VAL A 117 -23.10 1.07 1.05
N ARG A 118 -23.15 1.77 2.18
CA ARG A 118 -24.36 1.88 3.03
C ARG A 118 -25.28 3.04 2.63
N ASP A 119 -24.81 4.00 1.84
CA ASP A 119 -25.56 5.19 1.47
C ASP A 119 -25.62 5.37 -0.05
N ASN A 120 -26.75 4.99 -0.64
CA ASN A 120 -27.00 5.06 -2.08
C ASN A 120 -27.17 6.48 -2.63
N SER A 121 -27.16 7.52 -1.77
CA SER A 121 -27.22 8.91 -2.22
C SER A 121 -25.85 9.49 -2.61
N THR A 122 -24.78 8.69 -2.49
CA THR A 122 -23.43 9.17 -2.75
C THR A 122 -23.18 9.50 -4.22
N PRO A 123 -22.66 10.70 -4.52
CA PRO A 123 -22.45 11.12 -5.89
C PRO A 123 -21.24 10.43 -6.52
N PHE A 124 -21.31 10.22 -7.84
CA PHE A 124 -20.29 9.48 -8.61
C PHE A 124 -18.84 9.99 -8.42
N TRP A 125 -18.64 11.30 -8.24
CA TRP A 125 -17.30 11.86 -8.02
C TRP A 125 -16.66 11.40 -6.69
N VAL A 126 -17.47 11.08 -5.67
CA VAL A 126 -16.98 10.53 -4.40
C VAL A 126 -16.52 9.08 -4.59
N LEU A 127 -17.26 8.29 -5.37
CA LEU A 127 -16.84 6.93 -5.76
C LEU A 127 -15.52 6.97 -6.54
N LEU A 128 -15.38 7.93 -7.46
CA LEU A 128 -14.16 8.12 -8.24
C LEU A 128 -12.97 8.55 -7.36
N ALA A 129 -13.19 9.46 -6.40
CA ALA A 129 -12.16 9.90 -5.46
C ALA A 129 -11.71 8.76 -4.52
N LEU A 130 -12.64 7.92 -4.06
CA LEU A 130 -12.33 6.72 -3.27
C LEU A 130 -11.64 5.63 -4.08
N ALA A 131 -11.91 5.53 -5.38
CA ALA A 131 -11.21 4.63 -6.28
C ALA A 131 -9.78 5.11 -6.59
N PHE A 132 -9.51 6.42 -6.45
CA PHE A 132 -8.18 7.00 -6.67
C PHE A 132 -7.25 6.80 -5.46
N ALA A 133 -7.82 6.81 -4.25
CA ALA A 133 -7.12 6.69 -2.97
C ALA A 133 -6.66 5.26 -2.66
#